data_AF-A0A662GIW9-F1
#
_entry.id   AF-A0A662GIW9-F1
#
_cell.length_a   1.000
_cell.length_b   1.000
_cell.length_c   1.000
_cell.angle_alpha   90.00
_cell.angle_beta   90.00
_cell.angle_gamma   90.00
#
_symmetry.space_group_name_H-M   'P 1'
#
loop_
_entity.id
_entity.type
_entity.pdbx_description
1 polymer ?
#
loop_
_entity_poly.entity_id
_entity_poly.type
_entity_poly.pdbx_seq_one_letter_code
_entity_poly.pdbx_strand_id
1 'polypeptide(L)'
;NNTISVHVPDSTEYVATAYYGRYYYWYRLEVKSNIPVLIKYRSNVGSGSKYTNFTLYRESPIDDGLTVVLEAPEQVFYNGTFWFFDKWIYKIPIYSREKILYDNVGKFSCPNQAANKGIVIAVYKRTARLIVESSPIDGVPIQIWYMDKYLVKSTNFILEDLNIGSTVSLQAPGRFLDGNREYLFSYWLVNGKRVNDELIEVLVNGDTKVVAFYSSNDNEVSGRVGTKGEWLIPGESINITLPYPGVYTIKVVPYYNISKGLVALVVAKNASKYAYVDLNDLTLTVKTPFTPKHGSIRISAKELRKYPVVTSGEYKGWYFLGASAWVPDIEDSSTDSYSDSFDDEKSVTYAVYNLTIIWRGSNISKPWECYLKIKPRKVKSWSKTIVITTIDFTVWSFYEREGVYVVWEAYYKYLPPPELNLSPKPPHQDVWFTLEYENNIIISQRLGRGSRYYGVSNNSVFSDAFLSYEYILRKYGLKHLVFKARVRWSGPLGSPVNVVPYSEEKDIPAVPLCMKLLEIEEKPLHLVFKWTLLNKTALPGYSRLFCPCVSIDVLTEWDGKLYENIGVKSEYDYTVYIVDLDIEISWPKRITVYFEHSRTENLILVIPSVRL
;
A
#
# COMPACT_ATOMS: atom_id res chain seq x y z
N ASN A 1 -4.64 37.34 7.04
CA ASN A 1 -4.18 38.11 8.21
C ASN A 1 -4.97 39.40 8.34
N ASN A 2 -6.21 39.31 8.79
CA ASN A 2 -7.05 40.49 9.05
C ASN A 2 -6.83 40.95 10.49
N THR A 3 -5.72 41.63 10.75
CA THR A 3 -5.68 42.57 11.87
C THR A 3 -6.49 43.78 11.42
N ILE A 4 -7.75 43.86 11.84
CA ILE A 4 -8.52 45.09 11.65
C ILE A 4 -7.85 46.16 12.52
N SER A 5 -7.07 47.01 11.87
CA SER A 5 -6.51 48.24 12.42
C SER A 5 -7.23 49.37 11.70
N VAL A 6 -8.30 49.89 12.31
CA VAL A 6 -9.06 51.02 11.75
C VAL A 6 -8.53 52.29 12.37
N HIS A 7 -8.19 53.26 11.53
CA HIS A 7 -7.68 54.56 11.96
C HIS A 7 -8.24 55.68 11.05
N VAL A 8 -8.62 56.80 11.71
CA VAL A 8 -8.65 58.22 11.25
C VAL A 8 -9.98 58.74 10.62
N PRO A 9 -10.46 60.01 10.78
CA PRO A 9 -9.89 61.24 11.39
C PRO A 9 -10.74 62.01 12.44
N ASP A 10 -10.06 63.00 13.04
CA ASP A 10 -10.51 64.25 13.67
C ASP A 10 -11.43 64.27 14.92
N SER A 11 -10.79 64.70 16.01
CA SER A 11 -11.37 65.32 17.21
C SER A 11 -12.18 64.42 18.15
N THR A 12 -11.49 63.75 19.07
CA THR A 12 -11.58 63.99 20.53
C THR A 12 -10.78 62.95 21.32
N GLU A 13 -9.62 63.36 21.83
CA GLU A 13 -8.88 62.66 22.87
C GLU A 13 -9.61 62.77 24.22
N TYR A 14 -9.84 61.65 24.92
CA TYR A 14 -10.21 61.61 26.35
C TYR A 14 -9.73 60.24 26.89
N VAL A 15 -8.51 60.07 27.42
CA VAL A 15 -7.79 60.51 28.64
C VAL A 15 -8.31 59.84 29.94
N ALA A 16 -7.54 58.87 30.45
CA ALA A 16 -7.50 58.58 31.88
C ALA A 16 -6.82 59.76 32.56
N THR A 17 -7.61 60.65 33.16
CA THR A 17 -7.13 61.88 33.80
C THR A 17 -7.26 61.71 35.31
N ALA A 18 -6.18 61.91 36.04
CA ALA A 18 -6.27 62.20 37.45
C ALA A 18 -6.67 63.67 37.62
N TYR A 19 -7.77 63.95 38.32
CA TYR A 19 -8.15 65.33 38.64
C TYR A 19 -7.72 65.63 40.08
N TYR A 20 -7.13 66.81 40.28
CA TYR A 20 -6.65 67.25 41.59
C TYR A 20 -7.61 68.27 42.17
N GLY A 21 -8.24 67.94 43.30
CA GLY A 21 -9.00 68.88 44.12
C GLY A 21 -8.19 69.33 45.33
N ARG A 22 -8.64 70.36 46.05
CA ARG A 22 -7.97 70.91 47.24
C ARG A 22 -7.85 69.90 48.41
N TYR A 23 -8.64 68.83 48.40
CA TYR A 23 -8.75 67.84 49.49
C TYR A 23 -8.76 66.36 49.06
N TYR A 24 -8.83 66.06 47.75
CA TYR A 24 -9.03 64.71 47.23
C TYR A 24 -8.33 64.48 45.88
N TYR A 25 -7.94 63.22 45.65
CA TYR A 25 -7.44 62.66 44.39
C TYR A 25 -8.58 61.93 43.67
N TRP A 26 -8.78 62.25 42.39
CA TRP A 26 -9.80 61.60 41.57
C TRP A 26 -9.15 60.77 40.46
N TYR A 27 -9.49 59.49 40.37
CA TYR A 27 -9.00 58.57 39.34
C TYR A 27 -10.12 58.13 38.41
N ARG A 28 -9.84 58.08 37.10
CA ARG A 28 -10.76 57.65 36.06
C ARG A 28 -10.11 56.60 35.15
N LEU A 29 -10.75 55.44 35.02
CA LEU A 29 -10.44 54.43 34.00
C LEU A 29 -11.64 54.30 33.05
N GLU A 30 -11.40 54.48 31.75
CA GLU A 30 -12.40 54.30 30.72
C GLU A 30 -12.09 53.05 29.90
N VAL A 31 -13.05 52.13 29.82
CA VAL A 31 -12.96 50.90 29.02
C VAL A 31 -13.82 51.08 27.77
N LYS A 32 -13.17 51.07 26.61
CA LYS A 32 -13.80 51.24 25.30
C LYS A 32 -13.70 49.97 24.46
N SER A 33 -14.74 49.69 23.69
CA SER A 33 -14.79 48.63 22.70
C SER A 33 -15.71 49.05 21.56
N ASN A 34 -15.42 48.54 20.35
CA ASN A 34 -16.27 48.71 19.18
C ASN A 34 -17.38 47.64 19.11
N ILE A 35 -17.34 46.65 20.02
CA ILE A 35 -18.36 45.61 20.20
C ILE A 35 -18.82 45.58 21.67
N PRO A 36 -20.10 45.36 21.99
CA PRO A 36 -20.58 45.27 23.37
C PRO A 36 -20.10 43.96 24.01
N VAL A 37 -19.18 44.05 24.98
CA VAL A 37 -18.57 42.89 25.67
C VAL A 37 -18.77 43.04 27.17
N LEU A 38 -19.23 41.97 27.84
CA LEU A 38 -19.37 41.93 29.30
C LEU A 38 -18.01 41.71 29.96
N ILE A 39 -17.39 42.77 30.46
CA ILE A 39 -16.09 42.70 31.14
C ILE A 39 -16.31 42.55 32.65
N LYS A 40 -15.65 41.56 33.24
CA LYS A 40 -15.55 41.42 34.70
C LYS A 40 -14.39 42.28 35.19
N TYR A 41 -14.59 42.99 36.29
CA TYR A 41 -13.55 43.78 36.93
C TYR A 41 -13.46 43.50 38.42
N ARG A 42 -12.24 43.56 38.94
CA ARG A 42 -11.94 43.54 40.38
C ARG A 42 -10.99 44.68 40.69
N SER A 43 -11.36 45.54 41.62
CA SER A 43 -10.64 46.78 41.85
C SER A 43 -10.78 47.28 43.29
N ASN A 44 -9.99 48.29 43.62
CA ASN A 44 -10.13 49.05 44.86
C ASN A 44 -11.38 49.97 44.90
N VAL A 45 -12.21 49.99 43.84
CA VAL A 45 -13.57 50.57 43.85
C VAL A 45 -14.68 49.52 43.92
N GLY A 46 -14.32 48.24 44.06
CA GLY A 46 -15.26 47.11 44.12
C GLY A 46 -15.05 46.10 42.99
N SER A 47 -15.95 45.12 42.91
CA SER A 47 -15.96 44.07 41.88
C SER A 47 -17.32 43.93 41.24
N GLY A 48 -17.36 43.65 39.94
CA GLY A 48 -18.60 43.43 39.20
C GLY A 48 -18.38 43.13 37.73
N SER A 49 -19.45 43.14 36.95
CA SER A 49 -19.43 42.94 35.50
C SER A 49 -20.16 44.09 34.81
N LYS A 50 -19.58 44.70 33.79
CA LYS A 50 -20.21 45.77 32.99
C LYS A 50 -19.99 45.54 31.50
N TYR A 51 -21.00 45.83 30.69
CA TYR A 51 -20.86 45.85 29.24
C TYR A 51 -20.06 47.09 28.81
N THR A 52 -19.16 46.95 27.85
CA THR A 52 -18.48 48.08 27.21
C THR A 52 -19.46 48.92 26.38
N ASN A 53 -19.37 50.25 26.37
CA ASN A 53 -18.36 51.10 27.02
C ASN A 53 -18.73 51.46 28.45
N PHE A 54 -17.77 51.47 29.38
CA PHE A 54 -18.00 51.90 30.76
C PHE A 54 -16.82 52.62 31.37
N THR A 55 -17.08 53.39 32.42
CA THR A 55 -16.07 54.11 33.20
C THR A 55 -16.10 53.64 34.66
N LEU A 56 -14.91 53.47 35.23
CA LEU A 56 -14.70 53.31 36.67
C LEU A 56 -14.08 54.59 37.22
N TYR A 57 -14.59 55.00 38.38
CA TYR A 57 -14.24 56.25 39.03
C TYR A 57 -13.95 56.03 40.51
N ARG A 58 -12.88 56.65 41.01
CA ARG A 58 -12.49 56.59 42.43
C ARG A 58 -12.15 57.99 42.93
N GLU A 59 -12.73 58.36 44.06
CA GLU A 59 -12.26 59.46 44.90
C GLU A 59 -11.43 58.87 46.05
N SER A 60 -10.27 59.45 46.35
CA SER A 60 -9.43 59.04 47.48
C SER A 60 -8.82 60.27 48.15
N PRO A 61 -8.80 60.36 49.49
CA PRO A 61 -8.12 61.44 50.22
C PRO A 61 -6.58 61.27 50.22
N ILE A 62 -6.06 60.14 49.73
CA ILE A 62 -4.62 59.81 49.65
C ILE A 62 -4.23 59.39 48.22
N ASP A 63 -3.00 59.66 47.82
CA ASP A 63 -2.48 59.32 46.47
C ASP A 63 -2.08 57.85 46.39
N ASP A 64 -3.07 56.95 46.35
CA ASP A 64 -2.89 55.49 46.35
C ASP A 64 -3.32 54.79 45.05
N GLY A 65 -3.73 55.55 44.04
CA GLY A 65 -3.92 55.05 42.68
C GLY A 65 -5.22 54.26 42.35
N LEU A 66 -5.42 54.12 41.04
CA LEU A 66 -6.33 53.23 40.30
C LEU A 66 -5.90 51.75 40.16
N THR A 67 -6.18 50.82 41.08
CA THR A 67 -5.87 49.38 40.84
C THR A 67 -7.10 48.62 40.35
N VAL A 68 -7.07 48.17 39.08
CA VAL A 68 -8.14 47.39 38.44
C VAL A 68 -7.54 46.16 37.73
N VAL A 69 -8.17 45.00 37.94
CA VAL A 69 -7.97 43.79 37.15
C VAL A 69 -9.18 43.60 36.24
N LEU A 70 -8.96 43.48 34.93
CA LEU A 70 -10.00 43.25 33.93
C LEU A 70 -9.90 41.83 33.38
N GLU A 71 -11.07 41.20 33.20
CA GLU A 71 -11.22 39.86 32.64
C GLU A 71 -12.28 39.90 31.53
N ALA A 72 -11.85 39.57 30.31
CA ALA A 72 -12.69 39.51 29.12
C ALA A 72 -13.24 38.10 28.94
N PRO A 73 -14.47 37.93 28.42
CA PRO A 73 -15.03 36.62 28.10
C PRO A 73 -14.24 36.00 26.94
N GLU A 74 -14.01 34.69 27.01
CA GLU A 74 -13.25 33.92 26.02
C GLU A 74 -13.89 33.98 24.62
N GLN A 75 -15.22 34.09 24.54
CA GLN A 75 -15.97 34.22 23.29
C GLN A 75 -17.12 35.21 23.41
N VAL A 76 -17.43 35.88 22.29
CA VAL A 76 -18.54 36.82 22.15
C VAL A 76 -19.26 36.57 20.82
N PHE A 77 -20.58 36.48 20.84
CA PHE A 77 -21.39 36.41 19.63
C PHE A 77 -21.89 37.80 19.26
N TYR A 78 -21.51 38.31 18.09
CA TYR A 78 -21.87 39.65 17.64
C TYR A 78 -22.02 39.72 16.13
N ASN A 79 -23.14 40.30 15.67
CA ASN A 79 -23.50 40.46 14.26
C ASN A 79 -23.46 39.14 13.47
N GLY A 80 -24.05 38.08 14.03
CA GLY A 80 -24.14 36.76 13.38
C GLY A 80 -22.83 35.96 13.32
N THR A 81 -21.73 36.45 13.92
CA THR A 81 -20.43 35.77 13.91
C THR A 81 -19.91 35.58 15.34
N PHE A 82 -19.17 34.50 15.58
CA PHE A 82 -18.42 34.28 16.82
C PHE A 82 -17.06 34.99 16.78
N TRP A 83 -16.72 35.64 17.88
CA TRP A 83 -15.49 36.38 18.10
C TRP A 83 -14.79 35.79 19.32
N PHE A 84 -13.51 35.45 19.20
CA PHE A 84 -12.73 34.81 20.26
C PHE A 84 -11.68 35.77 20.81
N PHE A 85 -11.53 35.81 22.12
CA PHE A 85 -10.59 36.68 22.79
C PHE A 85 -9.15 36.28 22.42
N ASP A 86 -8.39 37.22 21.89
CA ASP A 86 -7.00 37.01 21.48
C ASP A 86 -6.04 37.51 22.57
N LYS A 87 -6.15 38.80 22.91
CA LYS A 87 -5.23 39.46 23.85
C LYS A 87 -5.71 40.82 24.33
N TRP A 88 -5.09 41.31 25.40
CA TRP A 88 -5.18 42.71 25.82
C TRP A 88 -4.03 43.53 25.24
N ILE A 89 -4.31 44.77 24.82
CA ILE A 89 -3.29 45.75 24.43
C ILE A 89 -3.34 46.91 25.42
N TYR A 90 -2.18 47.29 25.98
CA TYR A 90 -2.00 48.49 26.78
C TYR A 90 -1.11 49.50 26.06
N LYS A 91 -1.62 50.74 25.88
CA LYS A 91 -0.92 51.85 25.25
C LYS A 91 -0.76 53.01 26.20
N ILE A 92 0.39 53.68 26.16
CA ILE A 92 0.60 54.98 26.80
C ILE A 92 0.99 56.05 25.75
N PRO A 93 0.48 57.28 25.84
CA PRO A 93 0.90 58.38 24.99
C PRO A 93 2.20 58.98 25.53
N ILE A 94 3.24 58.99 24.70
CA ILE A 94 4.53 59.63 25.01
C ILE A 94 4.81 60.66 23.91
N TYR A 95 4.90 61.94 24.27
CA TYR A 95 5.30 63.04 23.37
C TYR A 95 4.71 62.94 21.95
N SER A 96 3.38 62.85 21.84
CA SER A 96 2.62 62.74 20.57
C SER A 96 2.76 61.44 19.74
N ARG A 97 3.38 60.38 20.28
CA ARG A 97 3.35 59.02 19.69
C ARG A 97 2.90 57.96 20.69
N GLU A 98 2.10 56.99 20.23
CA GLU A 98 1.65 55.86 21.06
C GLU A 98 2.75 54.79 21.16
N LYS A 99 3.07 54.33 22.38
CA LYS A 99 3.95 53.18 22.60
C LYS A 99 3.16 52.02 23.22
N ILE A 100 3.20 50.85 22.56
CA ILE A 100 2.64 49.59 23.08
C ILE A 100 3.65 49.01 24.08
N LEU A 101 3.21 48.64 25.29
CA LEU A 101 4.13 48.22 26.36
C LEU A 101 4.07 46.73 26.77
N TYR A 102 2.99 45.97 26.51
CA TYR A 102 2.86 44.57 26.95
C TYR A 102 1.95 43.71 26.04
N ASP A 103 2.18 42.38 26.07
CA ASP A 103 1.32 41.31 25.50
C ASP A 103 1.04 40.29 26.64
N ASN A 104 -0.22 40.07 27.01
CA ASN A 104 -0.59 39.07 28.02
C ASN A 104 -1.91 38.36 27.64
N VAL A 105 -1.91 37.03 27.70
CA VAL A 105 -3.07 36.18 27.37
C VAL A 105 -3.81 35.90 28.68
N GLY A 106 -5.00 36.49 28.86
CA GLY A 106 -5.84 36.29 30.06
C GLY A 106 -6.19 37.59 30.80
N LYS A 107 -5.81 37.71 32.08
CA LYS A 107 -6.21 38.83 32.95
C LYS A 107 -5.26 40.03 32.81
N PHE A 108 -5.82 41.23 32.66
CA PHE A 108 -5.04 42.48 32.64
C PHE A 108 -5.04 43.13 34.03
N SER A 109 -3.88 43.57 34.52
CA SER A 109 -3.74 44.36 35.77
C SER A 109 -3.05 45.69 35.47
N CYS A 110 -3.63 46.80 35.93
CA CYS A 110 -3.04 48.13 35.75
C CYS A 110 -1.67 48.25 36.47
N PRO A 111 -0.64 48.83 35.84
CA PRO A 111 0.65 49.10 36.50
C PRO A 111 0.50 50.11 37.65
N ASN A 112 1.17 49.86 38.78
CA ASN A 112 0.91 50.54 40.05
C ASN A 112 1.70 51.85 40.27
N GLN A 113 1.90 52.69 39.25
CA GLN A 113 2.62 53.97 39.40
C GLN A 113 1.85 55.18 38.87
N ALA A 114 1.77 56.19 39.74
CA ALA A 114 0.85 57.33 39.80
C ALA A 114 0.89 58.37 38.66
N ALA A 115 1.41 58.06 37.46
CA ALA A 115 1.46 59.05 36.39
C ALA A 115 1.52 58.44 34.98
N ASN A 116 0.49 57.73 34.53
CA ASN A 116 0.40 57.37 33.11
C ASN A 116 -1.04 57.41 32.59
N LYS A 117 -1.29 58.30 31.61
CA LYS A 117 -2.44 58.20 30.70
C LYS A 117 -2.34 56.85 30.00
N GLY A 118 -3.28 55.94 30.19
CA GLY A 118 -3.21 54.58 29.62
C GLY A 118 -4.51 54.20 28.92
N ILE A 119 -4.42 53.52 27.78
CA ILE A 119 -5.55 52.95 27.05
C ILE A 119 -5.44 51.43 27.09
N VAL A 120 -6.51 50.76 27.52
CA VAL A 120 -6.61 49.28 27.58
C VAL A 120 -7.63 48.82 26.54
N ILE A 121 -7.24 47.90 25.66
CA ILE A 121 -8.08 47.41 24.54
C ILE A 121 -8.14 45.88 24.60
N ALA A 122 -9.35 45.31 24.60
CA ALA A 122 -9.55 43.88 24.37
C ALA A 122 -9.58 43.60 22.86
N VAL A 123 -8.75 42.68 22.38
CA VAL A 123 -8.71 42.29 20.97
C VAL A 123 -9.40 40.94 20.81
N TYR A 124 -10.36 40.88 19.89
CA TYR A 124 -11.05 39.67 19.49
C TYR A 124 -10.78 39.33 18.02
N LYS A 125 -10.59 38.05 17.71
CA LYS A 125 -10.42 37.51 16.35
C LYS A 125 -11.69 36.79 15.89
N ARG A 126 -12.01 36.93 14.61
CA ARG A 126 -13.06 36.13 13.95
C ARG A 126 -12.48 34.81 13.50
N THR A 127 -13.16 33.70 13.78
CA THR A 127 -12.89 32.42 13.14
C THR A 127 -13.92 32.14 12.05
N ALA A 128 -13.55 31.28 11.12
CA ALA A 128 -14.40 30.81 10.03
C ALA A 128 -14.55 29.29 10.11
N ARG A 129 -15.60 28.77 9.48
CA ARG A 129 -15.87 27.34 9.43
C ARG A 129 -15.93 26.86 7.98
N LEU A 130 -15.46 25.64 7.75
CA LEU A 130 -15.59 24.96 6.47
C LEU A 130 -16.38 23.67 6.67
N ILE A 131 -17.57 23.63 6.09
CA ILE A 131 -18.47 22.46 6.09
C ILE A 131 -18.19 21.67 4.81
N VAL A 132 -17.85 20.40 4.94
CA VAL A 132 -17.52 19.54 3.80
C VAL A 132 -18.43 18.32 3.77
N GLU A 133 -19.18 18.18 2.70
CA GLU A 133 -20.18 17.12 2.47
C GLU A 133 -19.89 16.39 1.15
N SER A 134 -20.61 15.30 0.91
CA SER A 134 -20.66 14.63 -0.40
C SER A 134 -22.09 14.32 -0.81
N SER A 135 -22.31 14.12 -2.11
CA SER A 135 -23.61 13.75 -2.68
C SER A 135 -23.43 12.86 -3.91
N PRO A 136 -24.27 11.82 -4.12
CA PRO A 136 -25.40 11.37 -3.29
C PRO A 136 -25.01 10.43 -2.14
N ILE A 137 -23.71 10.32 -1.85
CA ILE A 137 -23.11 9.36 -0.93
C ILE A 137 -22.46 10.05 0.25
N ASP A 138 -22.34 9.35 1.37
CA ASP A 138 -21.70 9.82 2.61
C ASP A 138 -20.37 9.09 2.87
N GLY A 139 -19.57 9.61 3.80
CA GLY A 139 -18.39 8.92 4.31
C GLY A 139 -17.13 8.96 3.42
N VAL A 140 -17.16 9.72 2.32
CA VAL A 140 -16.06 9.85 1.36
C VAL A 140 -14.81 10.43 2.04
N PRO A 141 -13.63 9.79 1.99
CA PRO A 141 -12.43 10.30 2.64
C PRO A 141 -11.86 11.48 1.86
N ILE A 142 -11.93 12.69 2.43
CA ILE A 142 -11.37 13.91 1.87
C ILE A 142 -9.99 14.17 2.46
N GLN A 143 -9.00 14.37 1.59
CA GLN A 143 -7.67 14.81 1.99
C GLN A 143 -7.66 16.33 2.13
N ILE A 144 -7.10 16.82 3.23
CA ILE A 144 -7.18 18.21 3.64
C ILE A 144 -5.78 18.74 3.93
N TRP A 145 -5.43 19.85 3.29
CA TRP A 145 -4.24 20.64 3.63
C TRP A 145 -4.67 22.01 4.14
N TYR A 146 -4.23 22.34 5.35
CA TYR A 146 -4.43 23.65 5.94
C TYR A 146 -3.16 24.06 6.70
N MET A 147 -2.56 25.18 6.29
CA MET A 147 -1.22 25.60 6.74
C MET A 147 -0.21 24.47 6.47
N ASP A 148 0.48 23.97 7.50
CA ASP A 148 1.44 22.86 7.42
C ASP A 148 0.86 21.51 7.88
N LYS A 149 -0.46 21.44 8.11
CA LYS A 149 -1.13 20.22 8.59
C LYS A 149 -1.81 19.48 7.44
N TYR A 150 -1.57 18.18 7.39
CA TYR A 150 -2.27 17.23 6.54
C TYR A 150 -3.16 16.33 7.40
N LEU A 151 -4.41 16.14 6.97
CA LEU A 151 -5.35 15.25 7.63
C LEU A 151 -6.36 14.70 6.63
N VAL A 152 -6.91 13.52 6.94
CA VAL A 152 -7.94 12.86 6.15
C VAL A 152 -9.18 12.73 7.01
N LYS A 153 -10.34 13.20 6.51
CA LYS A 153 -11.63 13.08 7.19
C LYS A 153 -12.68 12.59 6.21
N SER A 154 -13.52 11.65 6.65
CA SER A 154 -14.73 11.26 5.94
C SER A 154 -15.73 12.42 5.91
N THR A 155 -16.36 12.67 4.76
CA THR A 155 -17.35 13.74 4.52
C THR A 155 -18.47 13.81 5.56
N ASN A 156 -19.15 14.96 5.59
CA ASN A 156 -20.09 15.39 6.63
C ASN A 156 -19.38 15.84 7.92
N PHE A 157 -18.23 16.49 7.76
CA PHE A 157 -17.46 17.08 8.85
C PHE A 157 -17.42 18.61 8.76
N ILE A 158 -17.10 19.22 9.90
CA ILE A 158 -16.88 20.66 10.03
C ILE A 158 -15.44 20.89 10.48
N LEU A 159 -14.72 21.76 9.78
CA LEU A 159 -13.46 22.34 10.25
C LEU A 159 -13.75 23.67 10.92
N GLU A 160 -13.50 23.73 12.21
CA GLU A 160 -13.69 24.91 13.05
C GLU A 160 -12.37 25.70 13.19
N ASP A 161 -12.48 26.91 13.75
CA ASP A 161 -11.34 27.78 14.09
C ASP A 161 -10.40 28.16 12.94
N LEU A 162 -10.93 28.25 11.71
CA LEU A 162 -10.14 28.67 10.55
C LEU A 162 -9.92 30.19 10.56
N ASN A 163 -8.74 30.63 10.13
CA ASN A 163 -8.48 32.07 9.97
C ASN A 163 -9.26 32.61 8.77
N ILE A 164 -9.98 33.72 8.93
CA ILE A 164 -10.65 34.38 7.79
C ILE A 164 -9.62 34.78 6.73
N GLY A 165 -9.92 34.44 5.47
CA GLY A 165 -9.06 34.66 4.31
C GLY A 165 -7.97 33.61 4.15
N SER A 166 -8.03 32.51 4.92
CA SER A 166 -7.14 31.37 4.73
C SER A 166 -7.62 30.47 3.59
N THR A 167 -6.67 29.79 2.96
CA THR A 167 -6.95 28.82 1.90
C THR A 167 -6.82 27.42 2.48
N VAL A 168 -7.88 26.62 2.33
CA VAL A 168 -7.88 25.19 2.65
C VAL A 168 -7.90 24.42 1.34
N SER A 169 -6.94 23.52 1.13
CA SER A 169 -6.96 22.63 -0.03
C SER A 169 -7.71 21.36 0.32
N LEU A 170 -8.67 20.96 -0.52
CA LEU A 170 -9.45 19.74 -0.38
C LEU A 170 -9.25 18.87 -1.61
N GLN A 171 -8.97 17.59 -1.43
CA GLN A 171 -8.94 16.61 -2.52
C GLN A 171 -9.92 15.47 -2.25
N ALA A 172 -10.84 15.28 -3.20
CA ALA A 172 -11.74 14.16 -3.23
C ALA A 172 -11.09 13.01 -4.00
N PRO A 173 -11.33 11.74 -3.61
CA PRO A 173 -10.88 10.60 -4.39
C PRO A 173 -11.67 10.55 -5.70
N GLY A 174 -10.96 10.41 -6.83
CA GLY A 174 -11.58 10.32 -8.17
C GLY A 174 -12.59 9.18 -8.32
N ARG A 175 -12.46 8.14 -7.48
CA ARG A 175 -13.37 6.99 -7.39
C ARG A 175 -13.63 6.68 -5.92
N PHE A 176 -14.89 6.43 -5.58
CA PHE A 176 -15.32 5.99 -4.25
C PHE A 176 -16.27 4.79 -4.39
N LEU A 177 -16.16 3.84 -3.46
CA LEU A 177 -17.00 2.64 -3.43
C LEU A 177 -17.86 2.71 -2.17
N ASP A 178 -19.18 2.70 -2.35
CA ASP A 178 -20.15 2.58 -1.26
C ASP A 178 -20.95 1.29 -1.48
N GLY A 179 -20.63 0.26 -0.69
CA GLY A 179 -21.12 -1.10 -0.90
C GLY A 179 -20.74 -1.65 -2.30
N ASN A 180 -21.74 -1.97 -3.11
CA ASN A 180 -21.57 -2.53 -4.47
C ASN A 180 -21.67 -1.46 -5.58
N ARG A 181 -21.79 -0.18 -5.24
CA ARG A 181 -21.94 0.91 -6.21
C ARG A 181 -20.65 1.70 -6.34
N GLU A 182 -20.18 1.84 -7.58
CA GLU A 182 -19.06 2.70 -7.91
C GLU A 182 -19.55 4.11 -8.18
N TYR A 183 -18.94 5.05 -7.46
CA TYR A 183 -19.18 6.47 -7.59
C TYR A 183 -17.92 7.14 -8.13
N LEU A 184 -18.06 7.86 -9.24
CA LEU A 184 -16.98 8.63 -9.86
C LEU A 184 -17.12 10.10 -9.49
N PHE A 185 -16.03 10.70 -9.04
CA PHE A 185 -16.01 12.12 -8.70
C PHE A 185 -16.33 12.93 -9.96
N SER A 186 -17.32 13.82 -9.85
CA SER A 186 -17.79 14.64 -10.95
C SER A 186 -17.29 16.07 -10.83
N TYR A 187 -17.51 16.71 -9.68
CA TYR A 187 -17.14 18.10 -9.41
C TYR A 187 -17.35 18.44 -7.94
N TRP A 188 -16.80 19.56 -7.50
CA TRP A 188 -17.15 20.22 -6.25
C TRP A 188 -18.19 21.32 -6.46
N LEU A 189 -19.08 21.52 -5.49
CA LEU A 189 -19.81 22.77 -5.31
C LEU A 189 -19.21 23.54 -4.13
N VAL A 190 -18.55 24.66 -4.41
CA VAL A 190 -18.02 25.58 -3.39
C VAL A 190 -18.98 26.76 -3.29
N ASN A 191 -19.73 26.86 -2.19
CA ASN A 191 -20.82 27.85 -2.02
C ASN A 191 -21.76 27.92 -3.24
N GLY A 192 -22.12 26.77 -3.79
CA GLY A 192 -22.99 26.64 -4.97
C GLY A 192 -22.33 26.86 -6.32
N LYS A 193 -21.02 27.19 -6.39
CA LYS A 193 -20.29 27.30 -7.66
C LYS A 193 -19.56 25.99 -7.98
N ARG A 194 -19.71 25.53 -9.22
CA ARG A 194 -19.12 24.28 -9.72
C ARG A 194 -17.63 24.42 -10.03
N VAL A 195 -16.83 23.47 -9.56
CA VAL A 195 -15.39 23.34 -9.83
C VAL A 195 -15.07 21.89 -10.19
N ASN A 196 -14.49 21.63 -11.37
CA ASN A 196 -14.35 20.27 -11.91
C ASN A 196 -13.03 19.57 -11.52
N ASP A 197 -12.12 20.24 -10.83
CA ASP A 197 -10.85 19.65 -10.39
C ASP A 197 -11.05 18.80 -9.12
N GLU A 198 -10.40 17.63 -9.03
CA GLU A 198 -10.46 16.78 -7.82
C GLU A 198 -9.85 17.46 -6.59
N LEU A 199 -8.77 18.23 -6.81
CA LEU A 199 -8.12 19.08 -5.82
C LEU A 199 -8.56 20.53 -6.02
N ILE A 200 -9.13 21.13 -4.98
CA ILE A 200 -9.57 22.52 -4.98
C ILE A 200 -8.92 23.31 -3.85
N GLU A 201 -8.67 24.59 -4.09
CA GLU A 201 -8.29 25.56 -3.07
C GLU A 201 -9.51 26.40 -2.69
N VAL A 202 -9.96 26.28 -1.44
CA VAL A 202 -11.13 26.98 -0.92
C VAL A 202 -10.69 28.16 -0.06
N LEU A 203 -11.02 29.37 -0.49
CA LEU A 203 -10.82 30.57 0.30
C LEU A 203 -11.95 30.70 1.34
N VAL A 204 -11.60 30.57 2.62
CA VAL A 204 -12.57 30.57 3.72
C VAL A 204 -12.74 31.99 4.24
N ASN A 205 -13.81 32.67 3.82
CA ASN A 205 -14.10 34.06 4.19
C ASN A 205 -15.16 34.20 5.30
N GLY A 206 -15.63 33.07 5.85
CA GLY A 206 -16.72 32.92 6.81
C GLY A 206 -17.19 31.46 6.76
N ASP A 207 -18.45 31.19 7.12
CA ASP A 207 -19.04 29.86 6.98
C ASP A 207 -19.12 29.48 5.50
N THR A 208 -18.30 28.53 5.10
CA THR A 208 -18.12 28.10 3.71
C THR A 208 -18.58 26.66 3.61
N LYS A 209 -19.46 26.37 2.66
CA LYS A 209 -19.96 25.01 2.40
C LYS A 209 -19.41 24.48 1.10
N VAL A 210 -18.88 23.26 1.16
CA VAL A 210 -18.28 22.56 0.04
C VAL A 210 -18.89 21.17 -0.07
N VAL A 211 -19.35 20.79 -1.26
CA VAL A 211 -19.97 19.48 -1.51
C VAL A 211 -19.25 18.77 -2.65
N ALA A 212 -18.73 17.57 -2.41
CA ALA A 212 -18.20 16.70 -3.46
C ALA A 212 -19.34 15.95 -4.15
N PHE A 213 -19.54 16.18 -5.44
CA PHE A 213 -20.55 15.48 -6.24
C PHE A 213 -19.95 14.28 -6.96
N TYR A 214 -20.68 13.18 -6.89
CA TYR A 214 -20.35 11.91 -7.54
C TYR A 214 -21.48 11.45 -8.46
N SER A 215 -21.13 10.80 -9.56
CA SER A 215 -22.08 10.12 -10.44
C SER A 215 -22.02 8.60 -10.21
N SER A 216 -23.16 7.94 -10.03
CA SER A 216 -23.24 6.48 -10.01
C SER A 216 -23.02 5.94 -11.41
N ASN A 217 -22.24 4.87 -11.51
CA ASN A 217 -22.17 4.06 -12.72
C ASN A 217 -23.18 2.91 -12.52
N ASP A 218 -24.36 2.97 -13.13
CA ASP A 218 -25.47 2.00 -12.96
C ASP A 218 -25.23 0.64 -13.64
N ASN A 219 -23.99 0.18 -13.64
CA ASN A 219 -23.69 -1.22 -13.94
C ASN A 219 -23.69 -1.97 -12.60
N GLU A 220 -24.68 -2.82 -12.38
CA GLU A 220 -24.71 -3.78 -11.28
C GLU A 220 -23.38 -4.54 -11.22
N VAL A 221 -22.53 -4.20 -10.25
CA VAL A 221 -21.36 -5.00 -9.92
C VAL A 221 -21.78 -6.01 -8.87
N SER A 222 -22.13 -7.19 -9.35
CA SER A 222 -22.14 -8.41 -8.55
C SER A 222 -20.72 -8.69 -8.05
N GLY A 223 -20.60 -8.92 -6.73
CA GLY A 223 -19.37 -9.36 -6.07
C GLY A 223 -18.69 -8.27 -5.24
N ARG A 224 -18.37 -8.60 -3.99
CA ARG A 224 -17.53 -7.79 -3.09
C ARG A 224 -16.23 -7.38 -3.81
N VAL A 225 -16.13 -6.13 -4.24
CA VAL A 225 -14.91 -5.61 -4.89
C VAL A 225 -13.97 -5.08 -3.81
N GLY A 226 -12.97 -5.88 -3.47
CA GLY A 226 -11.83 -5.40 -2.69
C GLY A 226 -11.04 -4.34 -3.46
N THR A 227 -10.27 -3.53 -2.75
CA THR A 227 -9.35 -2.58 -3.38
C THR A 227 -8.36 -3.34 -4.29
N LYS A 228 -8.10 -2.83 -5.51
CA LYS A 228 -7.17 -3.49 -6.45
C LYS A 228 -5.73 -3.17 -6.06
N GLY A 229 -5.12 -4.01 -5.22
CA GLY A 229 -3.68 -4.03 -5.01
C GLY A 229 -2.90 -4.55 -6.23
N GLU A 230 -1.71 -4.03 -6.46
CA GLU A 230 -0.68 -4.65 -7.30
C GLU A 230 0.12 -5.62 -6.42
N TRP A 231 0.00 -6.91 -6.71
CA TRP A 231 0.62 -7.99 -5.93
C TRP A 231 1.95 -8.31 -6.58
N LEU A 232 3.04 -8.10 -5.84
CA LEU A 232 4.40 -8.27 -6.34
C LEU A 232 5.17 -9.25 -5.46
N ILE A 233 6.21 -9.86 -6.04
CA ILE A 233 7.16 -10.67 -5.29
C ILE A 233 8.53 -9.96 -5.19
N PRO A 234 9.37 -10.30 -4.20
CA PRO A 234 10.71 -9.72 -4.03
C PRO A 234 11.57 -9.77 -5.30
N GLY A 235 12.11 -8.63 -5.70
CA GLY A 235 12.87 -8.43 -6.94
C GLY A 235 12.01 -8.12 -8.17
N GLU A 236 10.68 -8.17 -8.07
CA GLU A 236 9.80 -7.86 -9.19
C GLU A 236 9.84 -6.36 -9.54
N SER A 237 9.73 -6.03 -10.84
CA SER A 237 9.67 -4.64 -11.28
C SER A 237 8.32 -4.00 -10.97
N ILE A 238 8.32 -2.81 -10.39
CA ILE A 238 7.12 -2.01 -10.16
C ILE A 238 6.81 -1.20 -11.42
N ASN A 239 5.57 -1.26 -11.91
CA ASN A 239 5.18 -0.44 -13.06
C ASN A 239 5.08 1.06 -12.69
N ILE A 240 6.12 1.83 -13.01
CA ILE A 240 6.16 3.30 -12.86
C ILE A 240 6.20 3.94 -14.24
N THR A 241 5.02 4.16 -14.81
CA THR A 241 4.87 4.92 -16.07
C THR A 241 4.86 6.42 -15.78
N LEU A 242 5.69 7.18 -16.50
CA LEU A 242 5.83 8.62 -16.42
C LEU A 242 5.43 9.24 -17.78
N PRO A 243 4.12 9.46 -18.00
CA PRO A 243 3.56 9.68 -19.35
C PRO A 243 3.79 11.09 -19.92
N TYR A 244 4.29 12.04 -19.13
CA TYR A 244 4.42 13.43 -19.52
C TYR A 244 5.85 13.93 -19.29
N PRO A 245 6.38 14.84 -20.12
CA PRO A 245 7.58 15.59 -19.76
C PRO A 245 7.34 16.46 -18.51
N GLY A 246 8.35 16.61 -17.66
CA GLY A 246 8.28 17.44 -16.45
C GLY A 246 9.05 16.86 -15.27
N VAL A 247 8.72 17.32 -14.07
CA VAL A 247 9.34 16.86 -12.83
C VAL A 247 8.38 15.96 -12.08
N TYR A 248 8.85 14.81 -11.67
CA TYR A 248 8.12 13.81 -10.92
C TYR A 248 8.70 13.68 -9.52
N THR A 249 7.86 13.59 -8.50
CA THR A 249 8.24 13.15 -7.16
C THR A 249 7.49 11.87 -6.86
N ILE A 250 8.21 10.82 -6.51
CA ILE A 250 7.65 9.54 -6.09
C ILE A 250 7.64 9.52 -4.57
N LYS A 251 6.49 9.21 -3.97
CA LYS A 251 6.33 9.04 -2.52
C LYS A 251 5.88 7.62 -2.23
N VAL A 252 6.49 7.02 -1.23
CA VAL A 252 6.17 5.66 -0.79
C VAL A 252 5.90 5.73 0.70
N VAL A 253 4.68 5.35 1.11
CA VAL A 253 4.28 5.31 2.51
C VAL A 253 3.90 3.87 2.85
N PRO A 254 4.65 3.17 3.73
CA PRO A 254 4.24 1.85 4.19
C PRO A 254 3.01 1.97 5.09
N TYR A 255 2.08 1.01 4.99
CA TYR A 255 0.89 0.97 5.85
C TYR A 255 1.21 0.53 7.28
N TYR A 256 2.26 -0.29 7.43
CA TYR A 256 2.73 -0.81 8.71
C TYR A 256 4.17 -0.36 8.95
N ASN A 257 4.62 -0.42 10.21
CA ASN A 257 5.97 -0.04 10.57
C ASN A 257 6.96 -1.16 10.21
N ILE A 258 7.44 -1.13 8.96
CA ILE A 258 8.39 -2.09 8.41
C ILE A 258 9.68 -1.37 7.98
N SER A 259 10.81 -2.05 8.11
CA SER A 259 12.13 -1.51 7.79
C SER A 259 12.44 -1.49 6.29
N LYS A 260 11.87 -2.41 5.51
CA LYS A 260 12.12 -2.50 4.08
C LYS A 260 11.36 -1.45 3.28
N GLY A 261 12.08 -0.72 2.43
CA GLY A 261 11.53 0.21 1.45
C GLY A 261 11.49 -0.35 0.04
N LEU A 262 10.63 0.22 -0.81
CA LEU A 262 10.69 0.02 -2.25
C LEU A 262 11.93 0.72 -2.82
N VAL A 263 12.54 0.15 -3.86
CA VAL A 263 13.82 0.66 -4.38
C VAL A 263 13.73 1.07 -5.84
N ALA A 264 14.56 2.04 -6.24
CA ALA A 264 14.80 2.44 -7.61
C ALA A 264 16.18 1.95 -8.08
N LEU A 265 16.25 1.39 -9.29
CA LEU A 265 17.51 1.10 -9.95
C LEU A 265 17.97 2.33 -10.73
N VAL A 266 19.13 2.87 -10.36
CA VAL A 266 19.74 4.03 -11.01
C VAL A 266 21.11 3.70 -11.57
N VAL A 267 21.49 4.35 -12.67
CA VAL A 267 22.74 4.12 -13.40
C VAL A 267 23.49 5.42 -13.67
N ALA A 268 24.81 5.40 -13.48
CA ALA A 268 25.68 6.54 -13.71
C ALA A 268 25.64 6.99 -15.18
N LYS A 269 25.94 8.27 -15.45
CA LYS A 269 25.84 8.85 -16.81
C LYS A 269 26.63 8.10 -17.89
N ASN A 270 27.75 7.49 -17.51
CA ASN A 270 28.61 6.72 -18.40
C ASN A 270 28.29 5.21 -18.41
N ALA A 271 27.20 4.78 -17.77
CA ALA A 271 26.81 3.38 -17.59
C ALA A 271 27.85 2.49 -16.87
N SER A 272 28.82 3.08 -16.17
CA SER A 272 29.89 2.32 -15.51
C SER A 272 29.51 1.72 -14.15
N LYS A 273 28.49 2.29 -13.50
CA LYS A 273 28.02 1.89 -12.17
C LYS A 273 26.51 1.94 -12.10
N TYR A 274 25.94 1.08 -11.27
CA TYR A 274 24.53 1.08 -10.90
C TYR A 274 24.40 1.08 -9.37
N ALA A 275 23.25 1.51 -8.87
CA ALA A 275 22.89 1.46 -7.46
C ALA A 275 21.39 1.24 -7.29
N TYR A 276 21.01 0.58 -6.20
CA TYR A 276 19.64 0.57 -5.72
C TYR A 276 19.50 1.66 -4.66
N VAL A 277 18.52 2.53 -4.82
CA VAL A 277 18.28 3.68 -3.94
C VAL A 277 16.85 3.66 -3.43
N ASP A 278 16.58 4.28 -2.29
CA ASP A 278 15.23 4.42 -1.77
C ASP A 278 14.34 5.13 -2.81
N LEU A 279 13.18 4.55 -3.07
CA LEU A 279 12.18 5.10 -3.98
C LEU A 279 11.41 6.26 -3.34
N ASN A 280 11.33 6.32 -2.01
CA ASN A 280 10.61 7.36 -1.30
C ASN A 280 11.28 8.75 -1.49
N ASP A 281 10.46 9.76 -1.73
CA ASP A 281 10.84 11.14 -2.07
C ASP A 281 11.81 11.28 -3.28
N LEU A 282 11.97 10.23 -4.09
CA LEU A 282 12.81 10.26 -5.28
C LEU A 282 12.22 11.24 -6.31
N THR A 283 13.03 12.21 -6.71
CA THR A 283 12.62 13.23 -7.69
C THR A 283 13.34 13.04 -9.02
N LEU A 284 12.56 12.98 -10.10
CA LEU A 284 13.01 12.68 -11.45
C LEU A 284 12.63 13.81 -12.41
N THR A 285 13.52 14.16 -13.34
CA THR A 285 13.21 14.98 -14.52
C THR A 285 13.04 14.07 -15.72
N VAL A 286 11.89 14.17 -16.37
CA VAL A 286 11.49 13.39 -17.54
C VAL A 286 11.42 14.32 -18.74
N LYS A 287 12.23 14.06 -19.77
CA LYS A 287 12.22 14.83 -21.03
C LYS A 287 11.26 14.27 -22.06
N THR A 288 11.18 12.95 -22.10
CA THR A 288 10.29 12.19 -22.99
C THR A 288 9.49 11.20 -22.13
N PRO A 289 8.22 10.95 -22.46
CA PRO A 289 7.42 9.95 -21.75
C PRO A 289 8.20 8.65 -21.55
N PHE A 290 8.16 8.14 -20.33
CA PHE A 290 8.87 6.94 -19.94
C PHE A 290 7.87 5.86 -19.54
N THR A 291 7.98 4.71 -20.19
CA THR A 291 7.28 3.50 -19.79
C THR A 291 8.33 2.48 -19.44
N PRO A 292 8.24 1.82 -18.26
CA PRO A 292 9.11 0.71 -17.94
C PRO A 292 9.01 -0.33 -19.05
N LYS A 293 10.16 -0.79 -19.53
CA LYS A 293 10.17 -1.85 -20.53
C LYS A 293 10.09 -3.20 -19.82
N HIS A 294 9.28 -4.11 -20.34
CA HIS A 294 9.17 -5.47 -19.82
C HIS A 294 10.25 -6.39 -20.42
N GLY A 295 10.75 -7.32 -19.61
CA GLY A 295 11.74 -8.32 -20.03
C GLY A 295 13.18 -7.83 -19.96
N SER A 296 14.11 -8.72 -20.33
CA SER A 296 15.54 -8.40 -20.31
C SER A 296 15.96 -7.60 -21.53
N ILE A 297 16.62 -6.47 -21.30
CA ILE A 297 16.95 -5.52 -22.36
C ILE A 297 18.37 -5.01 -22.17
N ARG A 298 19.15 -5.05 -23.25
CA ARG A 298 20.45 -4.39 -23.29
C ARG A 298 20.25 -2.91 -23.58
N ILE A 299 20.66 -2.06 -22.65
CA ILE A 299 20.54 -0.60 -22.79
C ILE A 299 21.92 -0.03 -23.14
N SER A 300 22.03 0.66 -24.27
CA SER A 300 23.26 1.37 -24.63
C SER A 300 23.36 2.73 -23.93
N ALA A 301 24.59 3.23 -23.74
CA ALA A 301 24.82 4.55 -23.14
C ALA A 301 24.16 5.70 -23.93
N LYS A 302 23.95 5.54 -25.25
CA LYS A 302 23.23 6.51 -26.07
C LYS A 302 21.73 6.54 -25.76
N GLU A 303 21.13 5.38 -25.48
CA GLU A 303 19.71 5.26 -25.16
C GLU A 303 19.37 5.79 -23.77
N LEU A 304 20.29 5.71 -22.81
CA LEU A 304 20.12 6.27 -21.46
C LEU A 304 19.71 7.75 -21.48
N ARG A 305 20.09 8.52 -22.51
CA ARG A 305 19.70 9.93 -22.65
C ARG A 305 18.19 10.16 -22.74
N LYS A 306 17.41 9.13 -23.07
CA LYS A 306 15.94 9.15 -23.11
C LYS A 306 15.28 8.78 -21.77
N TYR A 307 16.07 8.28 -20.81
CA TYR A 307 15.57 7.85 -19.50
C TYR A 307 15.43 9.05 -18.54
N PRO A 308 14.55 8.93 -17.52
CA PRO A 308 14.42 9.95 -16.48
C PRO A 308 15.74 10.17 -15.72
N VAL A 309 15.95 11.39 -15.23
CA VAL A 309 17.19 11.79 -14.53
C VAL A 309 16.88 12.18 -13.10
N VAL A 310 17.64 11.64 -12.14
CA VAL A 310 17.53 11.99 -10.72
C VAL A 310 17.96 13.44 -10.48
N THR A 311 17.17 14.22 -9.73
CA THR A 311 17.37 15.68 -9.60
C THR A 311 18.03 16.12 -8.29
N SER A 312 18.00 15.28 -7.26
CA SER A 312 18.44 15.60 -5.89
C SER A 312 19.22 14.44 -5.26
N GLY A 313 19.87 14.71 -4.13
CA GLY A 313 20.63 13.72 -3.37
C GLY A 313 21.98 13.35 -3.99
N GLU A 314 22.60 12.30 -3.45
CA GLU A 314 23.90 11.77 -3.86
C GLU A 314 23.93 11.34 -5.34
N TYR A 315 22.82 10.79 -5.83
CA TYR A 315 22.69 10.26 -7.19
C TYR A 315 22.22 11.30 -8.21
N LYS A 316 22.31 12.61 -7.89
CA LYS A 316 21.91 13.68 -8.80
C LYS A 316 22.60 13.55 -10.17
N GLY A 317 21.78 13.53 -11.22
CA GLY A 317 22.24 13.40 -12.60
C GLY A 317 22.40 11.96 -13.09
N TRP A 318 22.14 10.95 -12.27
CA TRP A 318 22.06 9.55 -12.69
C TRP A 318 20.73 9.27 -13.41
N TYR A 319 20.69 8.21 -14.22
CA TYR A 319 19.51 7.79 -14.97
C TYR A 319 18.71 6.76 -14.18
N PHE A 320 17.41 6.98 -14.06
CA PHE A 320 16.48 6.03 -13.46
C PHE A 320 16.07 4.99 -14.50
N LEU A 321 16.28 3.70 -14.20
CA LEU A 321 15.94 2.60 -15.09
C LEU A 321 14.58 1.97 -14.76
N GLY A 322 14.16 2.04 -13.51
CA GLY A 322 12.93 1.43 -13.03
C GLY A 322 12.92 1.32 -11.52
N ALA A 323 11.83 0.79 -10.98
CA ALA A 323 11.67 0.50 -9.56
C ALA A 323 11.40 -0.99 -9.35
N SER A 324 11.70 -1.49 -8.16
CA SER A 324 11.54 -2.89 -7.81
C SER A 324 11.00 -3.05 -6.38
N ALA A 325 10.25 -4.14 -6.19
CA ALA A 325 9.81 -4.63 -4.89
C ALA A 325 11.02 -5.22 -4.15
N TRP A 326 11.72 -4.37 -3.40
CA TRP A 326 13.00 -4.67 -2.72
C TRP A 326 14.19 -4.90 -3.65
N VAL A 327 15.38 -4.94 -3.08
CA VAL A 327 16.61 -5.22 -3.82
C VAL A 327 16.55 -6.67 -4.33
N PRO A 328 16.80 -6.94 -5.63
CA PRO A 328 16.72 -8.29 -6.20
C PRO A 328 17.86 -9.23 -5.77
N ASP A 329 18.90 -8.68 -5.13
CA ASP A 329 20.07 -9.44 -4.71
C ASP A 329 19.86 -10.02 -3.30
N ILE A 330 20.45 -11.19 -3.08
CA ILE A 330 20.43 -11.87 -1.78
C ILE A 330 21.42 -11.10 -0.89
N GLU A 331 20.95 -10.03 -0.23
CA GLU A 331 21.64 -9.55 0.97
C GLU A 331 21.57 -10.68 2.01
N ASP A 332 22.68 -11.41 2.10
CA ASP A 332 23.08 -12.45 3.05
C ASP A 332 21.97 -13.32 3.65
N SER A 333 22.18 -14.63 3.55
CA SER A 333 21.41 -15.69 4.20
C SER A 333 21.51 -15.69 5.74
N SER A 334 21.67 -14.53 6.39
CA SER A 334 21.42 -14.36 7.81
C SER A 334 19.92 -14.15 8.01
N THR A 335 19.27 -15.23 8.44
CA THR A 335 17.83 -15.47 8.59
C THR A 335 17.04 -14.53 9.52
N ASP A 336 17.61 -13.43 10.01
CA ASP A 336 16.99 -12.64 11.09
C ASP A 336 16.44 -11.25 10.66
N SER A 337 16.72 -10.78 9.44
CA SER A 337 16.49 -9.37 9.12
C SER A 337 15.08 -9.00 8.63
N TYR A 338 14.14 -9.95 8.53
CA TYR A 338 12.88 -9.74 7.78
C TYR A 338 11.58 -10.18 8.48
N SER A 339 11.63 -10.51 9.77
CA SER A 339 10.46 -10.93 10.57
C SER A 339 9.41 -9.84 10.78
N ASP A 340 9.73 -8.58 10.45
CA ASP A 340 8.79 -7.46 10.54
C ASP A 340 7.83 -7.39 9.33
N SER A 341 8.21 -7.99 8.21
CA SER A 341 7.53 -7.87 6.93
C SER A 341 6.60 -9.04 6.64
N PHE A 342 6.97 -10.26 7.04
CA PHE A 342 6.17 -11.47 6.91
C PHE A 342 5.98 -12.15 8.27
N ASP A 343 4.75 -12.56 8.56
CA ASP A 343 4.37 -13.36 9.73
C ASP A 343 4.05 -14.79 9.27
N ASP A 344 4.99 -15.71 9.51
CA ASP A 344 4.89 -17.12 9.14
C ASP A 344 3.75 -17.85 9.86
N GLU A 345 3.56 -17.55 11.16
CA GLU A 345 2.53 -18.22 11.98
C GLU A 345 1.13 -17.88 11.49
N LYS A 346 0.91 -16.63 11.08
CA LYS A 346 -0.40 -16.17 10.57
C LYS A 346 -0.53 -16.25 9.06
N SER A 347 0.55 -16.55 8.34
CA SER A 347 0.64 -16.45 6.87
C SER A 347 0.22 -15.05 6.36
N VAL A 348 0.70 -14.00 7.03
CA VAL A 348 0.34 -12.60 6.76
C VAL A 348 1.54 -11.79 6.25
N THR A 349 1.30 -10.87 5.30
CA THR A 349 2.30 -9.87 4.88
C THR A 349 1.94 -8.47 5.39
N TYR A 350 2.86 -7.83 6.10
CA TYR A 350 2.79 -6.42 6.48
C TYR A 350 3.49 -5.51 5.47
N ALA A 351 4.10 -6.08 4.42
CA ALA A 351 4.77 -5.37 3.34
C ALA A 351 3.76 -4.76 2.35
N VAL A 352 2.94 -3.83 2.83
CA VAL A 352 1.93 -3.11 2.06
C VAL A 352 2.31 -1.63 2.00
N TYR A 353 2.32 -1.07 0.80
CA TYR A 353 2.77 0.31 0.54
C TYR A 353 1.74 1.08 -0.28
N ASN A 354 1.59 2.37 0.03
CA ASN A 354 0.91 3.32 -0.84
C ASN A 354 1.96 4.10 -1.63
N LEU A 355 2.03 3.85 -2.93
CA LEU A 355 2.92 4.55 -3.84
C LEU A 355 2.15 5.67 -4.55
N THR A 356 2.58 6.91 -4.35
CA THR A 356 2.01 8.10 -5.00
C THR A 356 3.05 8.75 -5.92
N ILE A 357 2.67 8.94 -7.19
CA ILE A 357 3.51 9.66 -8.16
C ILE A 357 2.89 11.03 -8.37
N ILE A 358 3.68 12.08 -8.13
CA ILE A 358 3.28 13.48 -8.26
C ILE A 358 4.04 14.08 -9.45
N TRP A 359 3.32 14.45 -10.49
CA TRP A 359 3.85 15.17 -11.64
C TRP A 359 3.63 16.67 -11.51
N ARG A 360 4.67 17.44 -11.80
CA ARG A 360 4.65 18.90 -11.95
C ARG A 360 5.09 19.25 -13.36
N GLY A 361 4.18 19.86 -14.13
CA GLY A 361 4.46 20.24 -15.51
C GLY A 361 5.55 21.30 -15.62
N SER A 362 6.44 21.18 -16.60
CA SER A 362 7.39 22.23 -16.98
C SER A 362 6.98 22.85 -18.32
N ASN A 363 6.88 24.18 -18.40
CA ASN A 363 6.92 24.84 -19.70
C ASN A 363 8.35 24.73 -20.22
N ILE A 364 8.58 23.82 -21.18
CA ILE A 364 9.88 23.69 -21.82
C ILE A 364 10.03 24.85 -22.81
N SER A 365 10.54 25.96 -22.30
CA SER A 365 11.36 26.88 -23.09
C SER A 365 12.72 27.16 -22.43
N LYS A 366 12.86 27.03 -21.10
CA LYS A 366 14.14 27.21 -20.39
C LYS A 366 14.27 26.31 -19.13
N PRO A 367 15.19 25.32 -19.11
CA PRO A 367 15.34 24.33 -18.03
C PRO A 367 15.75 24.87 -16.64
N TRP A 368 16.10 26.15 -16.53
CA TRP A 368 16.57 26.77 -15.29
C TRP A 368 15.48 27.57 -14.56
N GLU A 369 14.32 27.83 -15.18
CA GLU A 369 13.21 28.58 -14.56
C GLU A 369 12.39 27.74 -13.55
N CYS A 370 12.59 26.41 -13.50
CA CYS A 370 11.86 25.51 -12.60
C CYS A 370 12.23 25.67 -11.11
N TYR A 371 13.35 26.35 -10.82
CA TYR A 371 13.86 26.56 -9.45
C TYR A 371 13.42 27.88 -8.83
N LEU A 372 12.80 28.78 -9.61
CA LEU A 372 12.29 30.06 -9.13
C LEU A 372 10.78 29.95 -8.92
N LYS A 373 10.31 30.45 -7.77
CA LYS A 373 8.95 30.45 -7.19
C LYS A 373 7.80 30.83 -8.15
N ILE A 374 7.56 30.06 -9.21
CA ILE A 374 6.39 30.16 -10.09
C ILE A 374 5.56 28.93 -9.80
N LYS A 375 4.37 29.12 -9.22
CA LYS A 375 3.41 28.03 -8.94
C LYS A 375 3.29 27.12 -10.18
N PRO A 376 3.62 25.82 -10.10
CA PRO A 376 3.47 24.92 -11.23
C PRO A 376 2.00 24.91 -11.67
N ARG A 377 1.72 25.35 -12.90
CA ARG A 377 0.35 25.59 -13.40
C ARG A 377 -0.50 24.31 -13.53
N LYS A 378 0.11 23.12 -13.54
CA LYS A 378 -0.57 21.82 -13.57
C LYS A 378 0.18 20.81 -12.72
N VAL A 379 -0.48 20.32 -11.68
CA VAL A 379 -0.02 19.21 -10.84
C VAL A 379 -0.99 18.05 -11.07
N LYS A 380 -0.47 16.85 -11.31
CA LYS A 380 -1.26 15.62 -11.36
C LYS A 380 -0.66 14.61 -10.39
N SER A 381 -1.50 13.82 -9.74
CA SER A 381 -1.05 12.75 -8.87
C SER A 381 -1.87 11.49 -9.11
N TRP A 382 -1.22 10.34 -8.99
CA TRP A 382 -1.92 9.05 -8.96
C TRP A 382 -1.25 8.15 -7.93
N SER A 383 -2.07 7.29 -7.32
CA SER A 383 -1.64 6.40 -6.26
C SER A 383 -2.01 4.96 -6.59
N LYS A 384 -1.21 4.03 -6.09
CA LYS A 384 -1.50 2.60 -6.13
C LYS A 384 -1.02 1.91 -4.86
N THR A 385 -1.78 0.92 -4.43
CA THR A 385 -1.41 0.04 -3.32
C THR A 385 -0.57 -1.10 -3.85
N ILE A 386 0.63 -1.28 -3.30
CA ILE A 386 1.53 -2.38 -3.60
C ILE A 386 1.52 -3.34 -2.41
N VAL A 387 1.33 -4.63 -2.70
CA VAL A 387 1.42 -5.71 -1.72
C VAL A 387 2.60 -6.56 -2.13
N ILE A 388 3.60 -6.68 -1.26
CA ILE A 388 4.71 -7.63 -1.45
C ILE A 388 4.37 -8.92 -0.72
N THR A 389 4.48 -10.03 -1.43
CA THR A 389 4.29 -11.40 -0.92
C THR A 389 5.32 -12.32 -1.54
N THR A 390 5.21 -13.63 -1.35
CA THR A 390 6.06 -14.63 -2.02
C THR A 390 5.20 -15.79 -2.53
N ILE A 391 5.80 -16.72 -3.24
CA ILE A 391 5.12 -17.87 -3.84
C ILE A 391 5.37 -19.12 -2.99
N ASP A 392 4.30 -19.81 -2.65
CA ASP A 392 4.29 -21.20 -2.18
C ASP A 392 3.64 -22.06 -3.27
N PHE A 393 3.91 -23.36 -3.23
CA PHE A 393 3.34 -24.32 -4.16
C PHE A 393 3.24 -25.72 -3.57
N THR A 394 2.25 -26.48 -4.03
CA THR A 394 2.17 -27.93 -3.79
C THR A 394 2.54 -28.67 -5.08
N VAL A 395 3.35 -29.73 -4.97
CA VAL A 395 3.67 -30.59 -6.11
C VAL A 395 2.74 -31.79 -6.11
N TRP A 396 1.88 -31.88 -7.10
CA TRP A 396 1.05 -33.05 -7.36
C TRP A 396 1.68 -33.90 -8.45
N SER A 397 1.65 -35.21 -8.27
CA SER A 397 2.08 -36.17 -9.29
C SER A 397 0.87 -36.95 -9.77
N PHE A 398 0.54 -36.86 -11.06
CA PHE A 398 -0.51 -37.64 -11.70
C PHE A 398 0.14 -38.65 -12.64
N TYR A 399 -0.13 -39.93 -12.43
CA TYR A 399 0.60 -40.98 -13.13
C TYR A 399 -0.13 -41.46 -14.36
N GLU A 400 0.65 -41.82 -15.38
CA GLU A 400 0.21 -42.51 -16.58
C GLU A 400 1.16 -43.70 -16.84
N ARG A 401 0.84 -44.51 -17.86
CA ARG A 401 1.59 -45.73 -18.24
C ARG A 401 3.09 -45.51 -18.42
N GLU A 402 3.48 -44.39 -19.03
CA GLU A 402 4.85 -44.14 -19.49
C GLU A 402 5.60 -43.09 -18.66
N GLY A 403 4.93 -42.46 -17.70
CA GLY A 403 5.52 -41.40 -16.91
C GLY A 403 4.55 -40.74 -15.94
N VAL A 404 4.95 -39.56 -15.50
CA VAL A 404 4.23 -38.79 -14.49
C VAL A 404 4.13 -37.33 -14.90
N TYR A 405 2.93 -36.77 -14.81
CA TYR A 405 2.75 -35.33 -14.82
C TYR A 405 3.10 -34.78 -13.45
N VAL A 406 4.18 -34.01 -13.38
CA VAL A 406 4.49 -33.19 -12.22
C VAL A 406 3.74 -31.88 -12.39
N VAL A 407 2.84 -31.59 -11.46
CA VAL A 407 1.96 -30.43 -11.48
C VAL A 407 2.26 -29.56 -10.27
N TRP A 408 2.66 -28.32 -10.50
CA TRP A 408 2.79 -27.31 -9.46
C TRP A 408 1.49 -26.54 -9.34
N GLU A 409 0.86 -26.61 -8.17
CA GLU A 409 -0.24 -25.75 -7.77
C GLU A 409 0.34 -24.60 -6.93
N ALA A 410 0.43 -23.41 -7.51
CA ALA A 410 1.08 -22.27 -6.89
C ALA A 410 0.10 -21.20 -6.41
N TYR A 411 0.41 -20.60 -5.28
CA TYR A 411 -0.38 -19.54 -4.65
C TYR A 411 0.54 -18.55 -3.92
N TYR A 412 0.01 -17.41 -3.53
CA TYR A 412 0.76 -16.49 -2.68
C TYR A 412 0.82 -17.01 -1.25
N LYS A 413 2.02 -17.12 -0.70
CA LYS A 413 2.28 -17.65 0.65
C LYS A 413 1.68 -16.76 1.74
N TYR A 414 1.83 -15.44 1.59
CA TYR A 414 1.37 -14.46 2.58
C TYR A 414 0.26 -13.57 1.99
N LEU A 415 -0.80 -13.36 2.77
CA LEU A 415 -1.88 -12.45 2.41
C LEU A 415 -1.86 -11.20 3.31
N PRO A 416 -2.22 -10.02 2.80
CA PRO A 416 -2.30 -8.81 3.63
C PRO A 416 -3.41 -8.97 4.69
N PRO A 417 -3.33 -8.23 5.81
CA PRO A 417 -4.37 -8.25 6.84
C PRO A 417 -5.77 -8.02 6.25
N PRO A 418 -6.79 -8.80 6.67
CA PRO A 418 -8.16 -8.71 6.12
C PRO A 418 -8.79 -7.31 6.22
N GLU A 419 -8.36 -6.51 7.20
CA GLU A 419 -8.78 -5.11 7.40
C GLU A 419 -8.51 -4.20 6.20
N LEU A 420 -7.51 -4.53 5.35
CA LEU A 420 -7.21 -3.76 4.14
C LEU A 420 -8.18 -4.06 2.99
N ASN A 421 -9.00 -5.11 3.11
CA ASN A 421 -10.01 -5.52 2.13
C ASN A 421 -9.46 -5.56 0.69
N LEU A 422 -8.25 -6.09 0.51
CA LEU A 422 -7.59 -6.28 -0.77
C LEU A 422 -8.03 -7.62 -1.37
N SER A 423 -8.52 -7.61 -2.61
CA SER A 423 -8.91 -8.87 -3.27
C SER A 423 -7.66 -9.70 -3.59
N PRO A 424 -7.57 -10.95 -3.11
CA PRO A 424 -6.47 -11.85 -3.45
C PRO A 424 -6.45 -12.07 -4.96
N LYS A 425 -5.25 -12.08 -5.53
CA LYS A 425 -5.01 -12.45 -6.91
C LYS A 425 -4.22 -13.75 -6.95
N PRO A 426 -4.39 -14.58 -7.98
CA PRO A 426 -3.44 -15.66 -8.25
C PRO A 426 -2.06 -15.09 -8.61
N PRO A 427 -0.98 -15.86 -8.36
CA PRO A 427 0.34 -15.57 -8.92
C PRO A 427 0.27 -15.31 -10.43
N HIS A 428 1.00 -14.30 -10.91
CA HIS A 428 0.96 -13.91 -12.33
C HIS A 428 2.34 -13.49 -12.87
N GLN A 429 3.37 -13.66 -12.05
CA GLN A 429 4.73 -13.24 -12.33
C GLN A 429 5.38 -14.09 -13.43
N ASP A 430 6.43 -13.55 -14.04
CA ASP A 430 7.23 -14.27 -15.02
C ASP A 430 8.25 -15.20 -14.32
N VAL A 431 7.75 -16.33 -13.82
CA VAL A 431 8.51 -17.31 -13.05
C VAL A 431 8.41 -18.72 -13.65
N TRP A 432 9.38 -19.55 -13.28
CA TRP A 432 9.52 -20.95 -13.63
C TRP A 432 9.47 -21.80 -12.36
N PHE A 433 8.72 -22.89 -12.40
CA PHE A 433 8.87 -24.00 -11.48
C PHE A 433 9.91 -24.97 -12.00
N THR A 434 10.73 -25.50 -11.10
CA THR A 434 11.83 -26.40 -11.44
C THR A 434 11.85 -27.56 -10.47
N LEU A 435 12.22 -28.74 -10.97
CA LEU A 435 12.68 -29.88 -10.16
C LEU A 435 14.15 -30.10 -10.45
N GLU A 436 14.97 -30.06 -9.40
CA GLU A 436 16.42 -30.07 -9.50
C GLU A 436 17.04 -31.27 -8.77
N TYR A 437 18.15 -31.78 -9.32
CA TYR A 437 18.97 -32.80 -8.68
C TYR A 437 20.45 -32.46 -8.87
N GLU A 438 21.22 -32.43 -7.78
CA GLU A 438 22.66 -32.12 -7.82
C GLU A 438 22.99 -30.86 -8.65
N ASN A 439 22.22 -29.79 -8.45
CA ASN A 439 22.29 -28.50 -9.17
C ASN A 439 21.92 -28.53 -10.66
N ASN A 440 21.41 -29.65 -11.19
CA ASN A 440 20.88 -29.73 -12.54
C ASN A 440 19.34 -29.61 -12.51
N ILE A 441 18.80 -28.75 -13.36
CA ILE A 441 17.35 -28.69 -13.61
C ILE A 441 16.96 -29.89 -14.46
N ILE A 442 16.09 -30.74 -13.91
CA ILE A 442 15.64 -31.98 -14.56
C ILE A 442 14.45 -31.70 -15.44
N ILE A 443 13.47 -30.99 -14.89
CA ILE A 443 12.33 -30.44 -15.62
C ILE A 443 12.07 -29.02 -15.12
N SER A 444 11.54 -28.20 -16.01
CA SER A 444 11.15 -26.82 -15.71
C SER A 444 9.90 -26.46 -16.46
N GLN A 445 9.02 -25.70 -15.81
CA GLN A 445 7.78 -25.24 -16.41
C GLN A 445 7.45 -23.81 -16.02
N ARG A 446 7.04 -22.99 -16.99
CA ARG A 446 6.61 -21.61 -16.73
C ARG A 446 5.26 -21.59 -16.01
N LEU A 447 5.08 -20.63 -15.11
CA LEU A 447 3.82 -20.41 -14.40
C LEU A 447 2.61 -20.37 -15.37
N GLY A 448 1.57 -21.13 -15.04
CA GLY A 448 0.30 -21.17 -15.78
C GLY A 448 0.38 -21.87 -17.14
N ARG A 449 1.49 -22.56 -17.42
CA ARG A 449 1.70 -23.30 -18.67
C ARG A 449 1.77 -24.78 -18.40
N GLY A 450 1.43 -25.57 -19.39
CA GLY A 450 1.57 -27.02 -19.36
C GLY A 450 0.84 -27.64 -20.53
N SER A 451 0.58 -28.93 -20.44
CA SER A 451 -0.07 -29.72 -21.48
C SER A 451 -1.47 -30.19 -21.07
N ARG A 452 -1.66 -30.53 -19.79
CA ARG A 452 -2.90 -31.16 -19.30
C ARG A 452 -3.49 -30.50 -18.05
N TYR A 453 -2.65 -30.15 -17.08
CA TYR A 453 -3.03 -29.60 -15.77
C TYR A 453 -2.42 -28.21 -15.59
N TYR A 454 -2.95 -27.24 -16.34
CA TYR A 454 -2.44 -25.87 -16.32
C TYR A 454 -3.56 -24.82 -16.34
N GLY A 455 -3.21 -23.60 -15.94
CA GLY A 455 -4.11 -22.45 -15.94
C GLY A 455 -4.45 -21.98 -14.53
N VAL A 456 -5.41 -21.05 -14.45
CA VAL A 456 -5.78 -20.38 -13.20
C VAL A 456 -7.07 -21.01 -12.66
N SER A 457 -7.07 -21.39 -11.38
CA SER A 457 -8.26 -21.90 -10.70
C SER A 457 -8.21 -21.54 -9.21
N ASN A 458 -9.32 -21.05 -8.64
CA ASN A 458 -9.47 -20.77 -7.20
C ASN A 458 -8.26 -20.06 -6.54
N ASN A 459 -7.88 -18.89 -7.03
CA ASN A 459 -6.71 -18.09 -6.56
C ASN A 459 -5.35 -18.78 -6.62
N SER A 460 -5.27 -19.96 -7.24
CA SER A 460 -4.05 -20.70 -7.50
C SER A 460 -3.79 -20.80 -9.01
N VAL A 461 -2.55 -21.12 -9.36
CA VAL A 461 -2.12 -21.34 -10.74
C VAL A 461 -1.46 -22.69 -10.87
N PHE A 462 -1.96 -23.49 -11.80
CA PHE A 462 -1.45 -24.80 -12.12
C PHE A 462 -0.47 -24.71 -13.29
N SER A 463 0.61 -25.48 -13.20
CA SER A 463 1.58 -25.66 -14.27
C SER A 463 2.01 -27.12 -14.28
N ASP A 464 2.09 -27.75 -15.46
CA ASP A 464 2.48 -29.17 -15.57
C ASP A 464 3.65 -29.40 -16.52
N ALA A 465 4.47 -30.39 -16.17
CA ALA A 465 5.49 -30.96 -17.03
C ALA A 465 5.47 -32.49 -16.93
N PHE A 466 5.58 -33.16 -18.07
CA PHE A 466 5.63 -34.62 -18.14
C PHE A 466 7.06 -35.12 -17.95
N LEU A 467 7.24 -36.07 -17.04
CA LEU A 467 8.50 -36.74 -16.78
C LEU A 467 8.36 -38.23 -17.09
N SER A 468 9.01 -38.67 -18.17
CA SER A 468 8.99 -40.08 -18.60
C SER A 468 9.73 -40.98 -17.60
N TYR A 469 9.16 -42.14 -17.29
CA TYR A 469 9.85 -43.16 -16.49
C TYR A 469 11.12 -43.66 -17.16
N GLU A 470 11.13 -43.79 -18.49
CA GLU A 470 12.31 -44.22 -19.23
C GLU A 470 13.49 -43.28 -18.99
N TYR A 471 13.25 -41.97 -18.98
CA TYR A 471 14.28 -40.98 -18.67
C TYR A 471 14.83 -41.17 -17.26
N ILE A 472 13.95 -41.29 -16.25
CA ILE A 472 14.36 -41.46 -14.85
C ILE A 472 15.19 -42.75 -14.70
N LEU A 473 14.70 -43.86 -15.24
CA LEU A 473 15.34 -45.17 -15.14
C LEU A 473 16.69 -45.20 -15.84
N ARG A 474 16.81 -44.63 -17.05
CA ARG A 474 18.08 -44.56 -17.78
C ARG A 474 19.12 -43.70 -17.05
N LYS A 475 18.70 -42.57 -16.48
CA LYS A 475 19.62 -41.60 -15.88
C LYS A 475 20.00 -41.92 -14.43
N TYR A 476 19.05 -42.42 -13.65
CA TYR A 476 19.22 -42.60 -12.20
C TYR A 476 19.01 -44.03 -11.71
N GLY A 477 18.44 -44.92 -12.55
CA GLY A 477 18.10 -46.28 -12.17
C GLY A 477 16.98 -46.37 -11.13
N LEU A 478 16.90 -47.50 -10.43
CA LEU A 478 15.93 -47.74 -9.35
C LEU A 478 16.47 -47.27 -7.99
N LYS A 479 16.95 -46.03 -7.93
CA LYS A 479 17.44 -45.41 -6.69
C LYS A 479 16.37 -44.51 -6.10
N HIS A 480 16.36 -44.39 -4.78
CA HIS A 480 15.61 -43.35 -4.09
C HIS A 480 16.37 -42.03 -4.26
N LEU A 481 15.69 -41.01 -4.80
CA LEU A 481 16.25 -39.68 -5.03
C LEU A 481 15.43 -38.65 -4.23
N VAL A 482 16.05 -37.52 -3.93
CA VAL A 482 15.35 -36.35 -3.40
C VAL A 482 15.61 -35.20 -4.38
N PHE A 483 14.55 -34.77 -5.05
CA PHE A 483 14.59 -33.62 -5.93
C PHE A 483 14.26 -32.35 -5.15
N LYS A 484 14.85 -31.23 -5.54
CA LYS A 484 14.54 -29.92 -4.99
C LYS A 484 13.56 -29.21 -5.92
N ALA A 485 12.35 -28.98 -5.44
CA ALA A 485 11.37 -28.15 -6.13
C ALA A 485 11.58 -26.68 -5.75
N ARG A 486 11.70 -25.79 -6.75
CA ARG A 486 12.01 -24.36 -6.57
C ARG A 486 11.24 -23.48 -7.55
N VAL A 487 11.03 -22.22 -7.13
CA VAL A 487 10.57 -21.12 -8.01
C VAL A 487 11.76 -20.28 -8.45
N ARG A 488 11.89 -20.04 -9.74
CA ARG A 488 12.98 -19.25 -10.34
C ARG A 488 12.43 -18.13 -11.22
N TRP A 489 13.15 -17.02 -11.27
CA TRP A 489 12.87 -15.95 -12.22
C TRP A 489 13.04 -16.42 -13.67
N SER A 490 12.23 -15.87 -14.57
CA SER A 490 12.42 -16.02 -16.01
C SER A 490 13.57 -15.14 -16.49
N GLY A 491 14.56 -15.77 -17.10
CA GLY A 491 15.74 -15.12 -17.63
C GLY A 491 15.53 -14.50 -19.02
N PRO A 492 16.51 -13.73 -19.50
CA PRO A 492 16.49 -13.07 -20.82
C PRO A 492 16.18 -13.99 -22.00
N LEU A 493 16.59 -15.25 -21.90
CA LEU A 493 16.48 -16.24 -22.97
C LEU A 493 15.22 -17.11 -22.82
N GLY A 494 14.30 -16.75 -21.92
CA GLY A 494 13.13 -17.57 -21.61
C GLY A 494 13.49 -18.86 -20.90
N SER A 495 14.49 -18.83 -20.02
CA SER A 495 14.96 -19.96 -19.22
C SER A 495 15.00 -19.60 -17.74
N PRO A 496 14.84 -20.55 -16.82
CA PRO A 496 14.98 -20.29 -15.38
C PRO A 496 16.38 -19.74 -15.04
N VAL A 497 16.44 -18.71 -14.18
CA VAL A 497 17.69 -18.11 -13.68
C VAL A 497 17.76 -18.19 -12.16
N ASN A 498 17.87 -17.07 -11.45
CA ASN A 498 17.98 -17.04 -9.99
C ASN A 498 16.69 -17.53 -9.31
N VAL A 499 16.84 -18.14 -8.13
CA VAL A 499 15.71 -18.50 -7.27
C VAL A 499 14.99 -17.21 -6.85
N VAL A 500 13.66 -17.25 -6.85
CA VAL A 500 12.86 -16.14 -6.35
C VAL A 500 13.12 -15.99 -4.85
N PRO A 501 13.52 -14.81 -4.34
CA PRO A 501 13.78 -14.66 -2.92
C PRO A 501 12.55 -15.01 -2.08
N TYR A 502 12.77 -15.73 -0.98
CA TYR A 502 11.73 -16.18 -0.03
C TYR A 502 10.63 -17.07 -0.63
N SER A 503 10.76 -17.52 -1.88
CA SER A 503 9.84 -18.54 -2.38
C SER A 503 10.09 -19.86 -1.67
N GLU A 504 9.04 -20.67 -1.54
CA GLU A 504 9.15 -21.98 -0.94
C GLU A 504 10.15 -22.89 -1.69
N GLU A 505 10.91 -23.70 -0.95
CA GLU A 505 11.75 -24.78 -1.49
C GLU A 505 11.31 -26.08 -0.82
N LYS A 506 10.96 -27.10 -1.63
CA LYS A 506 10.48 -28.39 -1.11
C LYS A 506 11.38 -29.52 -1.59
N ASP A 507 11.73 -30.40 -0.65
CA ASP A 507 12.32 -31.70 -0.98
C ASP A 507 11.21 -32.66 -1.42
N ILE A 508 11.28 -33.11 -2.67
CA ILE A 508 10.33 -34.02 -3.31
C ILE A 508 11.02 -35.37 -3.49
N PRO A 509 10.70 -36.37 -2.67
CA PRO A 509 11.22 -37.72 -2.84
C PRO A 509 10.73 -38.31 -4.16
N ALA A 510 11.63 -38.97 -4.90
CA ALA A 510 11.30 -39.80 -6.04
C ALA A 510 11.63 -41.26 -5.69
N VAL A 511 10.59 -42.07 -5.52
CA VAL A 511 10.69 -43.41 -4.93
C VAL A 511 10.28 -44.47 -5.95
N PRO A 512 11.15 -45.45 -6.23
CA PRO A 512 10.78 -46.57 -7.09
C PRO A 512 9.75 -47.47 -6.41
N LEU A 513 8.62 -47.67 -7.07
CA LEU A 513 7.59 -48.63 -6.69
C LEU A 513 7.74 -49.86 -7.59
N CYS A 514 7.84 -51.04 -7.01
CA CYS A 514 7.97 -52.28 -7.76
C CYS A 514 6.81 -53.22 -7.53
N MET A 515 6.52 -53.98 -8.59
CA MET A 515 5.51 -55.01 -8.59
C MET A 515 6.21 -56.36 -8.55
N LYS A 516 5.98 -57.09 -7.46
CA LYS A 516 6.43 -58.46 -7.34
C LYS A 516 5.34 -59.37 -7.87
N LEU A 517 5.62 -60.10 -8.95
CA LEU A 517 4.78 -61.20 -9.40
C LEU A 517 4.85 -62.32 -8.35
N LEU A 518 3.70 -62.73 -7.83
CA LEU A 518 3.55 -63.79 -6.85
C LEU A 518 3.11 -65.10 -7.49
N GLU A 519 2.23 -65.03 -8.48
CA GLU A 519 1.64 -66.18 -9.16
C GLU A 519 1.36 -65.84 -10.63
N ILE A 520 1.54 -66.84 -11.50
CA ILE A 520 1.26 -66.76 -12.93
C ILE A 520 0.67 -68.08 -13.43
N GLU A 521 -0.47 -68.01 -14.10
CA GLU A 521 -1.03 -69.07 -14.93
C GLU A 521 -1.14 -68.53 -16.36
N GLU A 522 -0.61 -69.26 -17.35
CA GLU A 522 -0.54 -68.76 -18.73
C GLU A 522 -1.84 -68.98 -19.51
N LYS A 523 -2.77 -69.81 -19.01
CA LYS A 523 -3.99 -70.22 -19.71
C LYS A 523 -5.10 -70.75 -18.77
N PRO A 524 -6.21 -70.00 -18.59
CA PRO A 524 -6.35 -68.58 -18.94
C PRO A 524 -5.33 -67.74 -18.15
N LEU A 525 -5.03 -66.53 -18.63
CA LEU A 525 -4.07 -65.66 -17.97
C LEU A 525 -4.56 -65.29 -16.56
N HIS A 526 -3.85 -65.77 -15.55
CA HIS A 526 -4.01 -65.38 -14.15
C HIS A 526 -2.69 -64.78 -13.67
N LEU A 527 -2.72 -63.57 -13.11
CA LEU A 527 -1.54 -62.93 -12.51
C LEU A 527 -1.88 -62.40 -11.13
N VAL A 528 -1.05 -62.72 -10.15
CA VAL A 528 -1.12 -62.12 -8.82
C VAL A 528 0.10 -61.24 -8.61
N PHE A 529 -0.13 -59.94 -8.43
CA PHE A 529 0.93 -58.97 -8.16
C PHE A 529 0.83 -58.43 -6.75
N LYS A 530 1.98 -58.18 -6.12
CA LYS A 530 2.08 -57.40 -4.90
C LYS A 530 2.96 -56.19 -5.12
N TRP A 531 2.43 -55.00 -4.86
CA TRP A 531 3.24 -53.79 -4.94
C TRP A 531 4.05 -53.59 -3.66
N THR A 532 5.28 -53.11 -3.79
CA THR A 532 6.19 -52.84 -2.67
C THR A 532 7.12 -51.71 -3.06
N LEU A 533 7.36 -50.80 -2.12
CA LEU A 533 8.36 -49.75 -2.28
C LEU A 533 9.77 -50.37 -2.21
N LEU A 534 10.58 -50.11 -3.23
CA LEU A 534 11.97 -50.55 -3.22
C LEU A 534 12.79 -49.68 -2.27
N ASN A 535 13.65 -50.35 -1.50
CA ASN A 535 14.44 -49.78 -0.41
C ASN A 535 13.55 -49.20 0.69
N LYS A 536 13.52 -49.84 1.86
CA LYS A 536 12.76 -49.42 3.05
C LYS A 536 13.30 -48.13 3.69
N THR A 537 13.52 -47.08 2.91
CA THR A 537 13.72 -45.73 3.44
C THR A 537 12.39 -45.21 3.94
N ALA A 538 12.41 -44.63 5.15
CA ALA A 538 11.24 -44.00 5.73
C ALA A 538 10.72 -42.93 4.76
N LEU A 539 9.51 -43.14 4.25
CA LEU A 539 8.81 -42.08 3.54
C LEU A 539 8.47 -40.96 4.54
N PRO A 540 8.35 -39.70 4.08
CA PRO A 540 7.97 -38.59 4.94
C PRO A 540 6.66 -38.89 5.70
N GLY A 541 6.54 -38.51 6.97
CA GLY A 541 5.41 -38.91 7.82
C GLY A 541 4.02 -38.56 7.28
N TYR A 542 3.92 -37.51 6.44
CA TYR A 542 2.70 -37.08 5.75
C TYR A 542 2.29 -37.99 4.57
N SER A 543 3.21 -38.80 4.03
CA SER A 543 2.93 -39.77 2.96
C SER A 543 2.05 -40.94 3.41
N ARG A 544 1.79 -41.11 4.71
CA ARG A 544 0.99 -42.22 5.27
C ARG A 544 -0.47 -42.27 4.76
N LEU A 545 -0.91 -41.26 4.01
CA LEU A 545 -2.24 -41.15 3.39
C LEU A 545 -2.30 -41.71 1.95
N PHE A 546 -1.45 -42.66 1.57
CA PHE A 546 -1.57 -43.34 0.26
C PHE A 546 -2.99 -43.85 0.03
N CYS A 547 -3.71 -43.25 -0.92
CA CYS A 547 -4.89 -43.87 -1.54
C CYS A 547 -4.35 -45.03 -2.39
N PRO A 548 -4.62 -46.31 -2.06
CA PRO A 548 -4.21 -47.47 -2.87
C PRO A 548 -5.07 -47.58 -4.13
N CYS A 549 -5.16 -46.48 -4.86
CA CYS A 549 -6.05 -46.25 -5.97
C CYS A 549 -5.21 -46.46 -7.22
N VAL A 550 -4.87 -47.73 -7.45
CA VAL A 550 -4.04 -48.23 -8.55
C VAL A 550 -4.95 -48.90 -9.57
N SER A 551 -4.84 -48.50 -10.83
CA SER A 551 -5.37 -49.23 -11.99
C SER A 551 -4.28 -50.15 -12.53
N ILE A 552 -4.68 -51.34 -12.99
CA ILE A 552 -3.79 -52.24 -13.71
C ILE A 552 -4.31 -52.38 -15.13
N ASP A 553 -3.42 -52.08 -16.07
CA ASP A 553 -3.70 -52.19 -17.49
C ASP A 553 -2.77 -53.24 -18.09
N VAL A 554 -3.28 -54.03 -19.02
CA VAL A 554 -2.50 -55.08 -19.71
C VAL A 554 -2.54 -54.85 -21.21
N LEU A 555 -1.36 -54.68 -21.80
CA LEU A 555 -1.17 -54.60 -23.24
C LEU A 555 -0.69 -55.95 -23.78
N THR A 556 -1.44 -56.51 -24.71
CA THR A 556 -1.02 -57.70 -25.46
C THR A 556 -0.17 -57.25 -26.65
N GLU A 557 1.12 -57.63 -26.66
CA GLU A 557 2.08 -57.07 -27.62
C GLU A 557 1.92 -57.61 -29.05
N TRP A 558 1.27 -58.77 -29.22
CA TRP A 558 1.13 -59.43 -30.51
C TRP A 558 -0.01 -58.85 -31.36
N ASP A 559 -1.05 -58.30 -30.75
CA ASP A 559 -2.21 -57.71 -31.42
C ASP A 559 -2.44 -56.24 -31.03
N GLY A 560 -1.65 -55.70 -30.10
CA GLY A 560 -1.71 -54.32 -29.65
C GLY A 560 -2.96 -53.99 -28.83
N LYS A 561 -3.71 -54.99 -28.35
CA LYS A 561 -4.93 -54.76 -27.59
C LYS A 561 -4.60 -54.37 -26.15
N LEU A 562 -5.27 -53.30 -25.69
CA LEU A 562 -5.13 -52.80 -24.34
C LEU A 562 -6.38 -53.14 -23.51
N TYR A 563 -6.15 -53.77 -22.37
CA TYR A 563 -7.14 -54.12 -21.37
C TYR A 563 -6.98 -53.15 -20.19
N GLU A 564 -7.85 -52.15 -20.10
CA GLU A 564 -7.75 -51.07 -19.10
C GLU A 564 -8.48 -51.45 -17.80
N ASN A 565 -7.87 -51.13 -16.65
CA ASN A 565 -8.42 -51.30 -15.31
C ASN A 565 -8.99 -52.70 -15.04
N ILE A 566 -8.25 -53.74 -15.42
CA ILE A 566 -8.65 -55.14 -15.26
C ILE A 566 -8.22 -55.74 -13.91
N GLY A 567 -7.39 -55.01 -13.14
CA GLY A 567 -6.88 -55.47 -11.86
C GLY A 567 -7.93 -55.43 -10.76
N VAL A 568 -8.21 -56.57 -10.14
CA VAL A 568 -9.06 -56.69 -8.96
C VAL A 568 -8.18 -56.67 -7.71
N LYS A 569 -8.45 -55.72 -6.83
CA LYS A 569 -7.73 -55.59 -5.56
C LYS A 569 -8.17 -56.69 -4.58
N SER A 570 -7.21 -57.32 -3.89
CA SER A 570 -7.51 -58.32 -2.87
C SER A 570 -8.21 -57.70 -1.65
N GLU A 571 -9.21 -58.42 -1.12
CA GLU A 571 -9.92 -58.02 0.11
C GLU A 571 -9.05 -58.16 1.37
N TYR A 572 -8.06 -59.06 1.35
CA TYR A 572 -7.24 -59.40 2.52
C TYR A 572 -5.95 -58.58 2.62
N ASP A 573 -5.38 -58.18 1.48
CA ASP A 573 -4.17 -57.35 1.42
C ASP A 573 -4.33 -56.29 0.34
N TYR A 574 -4.45 -55.03 0.75
CA TYR A 574 -4.64 -53.89 -0.14
C TYR A 574 -3.43 -53.59 -1.04
N THR A 575 -2.32 -54.30 -0.85
CA THR A 575 -1.14 -54.24 -1.72
C THR A 575 -1.13 -55.29 -2.83
N VAL A 576 -2.08 -56.22 -2.80
CA VAL A 576 -2.18 -57.33 -3.74
C VAL A 576 -3.30 -57.08 -4.74
N TYR A 577 -3.00 -57.38 -6.00
CA TYR A 577 -3.93 -57.27 -7.12
C TYR A 577 -3.90 -58.54 -7.97
N ILE A 578 -5.05 -58.91 -8.47
CA ILE A 578 -5.30 -60.11 -9.27
C ILE A 578 -5.77 -59.66 -10.65
N VAL A 579 -5.22 -60.26 -11.70
CA VAL A 579 -5.61 -60.04 -13.08
C VAL A 579 -6.04 -61.37 -13.67
N ASP A 580 -7.29 -61.43 -14.12
CA ASP A 580 -7.87 -62.59 -14.80
C ASP A 580 -8.30 -62.16 -16.20
N LEU A 581 -7.72 -62.79 -17.23
CA LEU A 581 -8.08 -62.55 -18.63
C LEU A 581 -8.20 -63.88 -19.37
N ASP A 582 -9.25 -64.02 -20.17
CA ASP A 582 -9.45 -65.17 -21.05
C ASP A 582 -8.57 -65.06 -22.31
N ILE A 583 -7.26 -65.05 -22.09
CA ILE A 583 -6.21 -65.01 -23.11
C ILE A 583 -5.09 -66.00 -22.74
N GLU A 584 -4.27 -66.37 -23.72
CA GLU A 584 -3.12 -67.27 -23.53
C GLU A 584 -1.83 -66.53 -23.88
N ILE A 585 -0.83 -66.57 -22.98
CA ILE A 585 0.46 -65.88 -23.13
C ILE A 585 1.64 -66.83 -23.41
N SER A 586 1.37 -68.04 -23.90
CA SER A 586 2.41 -69.00 -24.26
C SER A 586 3.38 -68.42 -25.30
N TRP A 587 4.68 -68.72 -25.14
CA TRP A 587 5.73 -68.23 -26.02
C TRP A 587 5.38 -68.43 -27.52
N PRO A 588 5.54 -67.43 -28.40
CA PRO A 588 6.26 -66.16 -28.22
C PRO A 588 5.39 -64.95 -27.84
N LYS A 589 4.15 -65.17 -27.39
CA LYS A 589 3.27 -64.08 -26.97
C LYS A 589 3.82 -63.40 -25.71
N ARG A 590 3.70 -62.08 -25.65
CA ARG A 590 4.18 -61.25 -24.53
C ARG A 590 3.12 -60.24 -24.13
N ILE A 591 3.12 -59.91 -22.85
CA ILE A 591 2.28 -58.85 -22.31
C ILE A 591 3.14 -57.81 -21.62
N THR A 592 2.68 -56.57 -21.65
CA THR A 592 3.20 -55.51 -20.78
C THR A 592 2.09 -55.10 -19.81
N VAL A 593 2.39 -55.19 -18.52
CA VAL A 593 1.51 -54.81 -17.43
C VAL A 593 1.93 -53.43 -16.93
N TYR A 594 0.98 -52.50 -16.96
CA TYR A 594 1.14 -51.14 -16.46
C TYR A 594 0.43 -50.99 -15.11
N PHE A 595 1.03 -50.20 -14.24
CA PHE A 595 0.51 -49.91 -12.91
C PHE A 595 0.36 -48.41 -12.79
N GLU A 596 -0.88 -47.94 -12.79
CA GLU A 596 -1.20 -46.52 -12.79
C GLU A 596 -1.75 -46.13 -11.43
N HIS A 597 -0.93 -45.46 -10.64
CA HIS A 597 -1.39 -44.84 -9.41
C HIS A 597 -2.20 -43.58 -9.72
N SER A 598 -3.26 -43.26 -8.98
CA SER A 598 -4.08 -42.08 -9.27
C SER A 598 -3.30 -40.76 -9.17
N ARG A 599 -2.83 -40.43 -7.95
CA ARG A 599 -1.98 -39.26 -7.69
C ARG A 599 -1.28 -39.32 -6.35
N THR A 600 -0.22 -38.54 -6.18
CA THR A 600 0.43 -38.28 -4.89
C THR A 600 0.71 -36.80 -4.70
N GLU A 601 0.89 -36.39 -3.45
CA GLU A 601 1.25 -35.03 -3.05
C GLU A 601 2.69 -34.99 -2.52
N ASN A 602 3.48 -34.03 -2.98
CA ASN A 602 4.89 -33.78 -2.62
C ASN A 602 5.77 -35.05 -2.64
N LEU A 603 5.46 -35.96 -3.58
CA LEU A 603 6.10 -37.26 -3.76
C LEU A 603 5.95 -37.65 -5.24
N ILE A 604 6.98 -38.26 -5.80
CA ILE A 604 6.95 -38.88 -7.12
C ILE A 604 7.22 -40.38 -6.96
N LEU A 605 6.35 -41.21 -7.50
CA LEU A 605 6.56 -42.65 -7.64
C LEU A 605 7.15 -42.93 -9.02
N VAL A 606 8.18 -43.77 -9.08
CA VAL A 606 8.74 -44.25 -10.34
C VAL A 606 8.21 -45.67 -10.52
N ILE A 607 7.26 -45.85 -11.43
CA ILE A 607 6.51 -47.10 -11.59
C ILE A 607 6.88 -47.73 -12.95
N PRO A 608 7.90 -48.60 -13.01
CA PRO A 608 8.23 -49.30 -14.25
C PRO A 608 7.10 -50.27 -14.63
N SER A 609 6.83 -50.39 -15.93
CA SER A 609 5.99 -51.48 -16.44
C SER A 609 6.70 -52.82 -16.29
N VAL A 610 5.91 -53.89 -16.19
CA VAL A 610 6.40 -55.26 -16.11
C VAL A 610 6.10 -55.96 -17.43
N ARG A 611 7.14 -56.42 -18.11
CA ARG A 611 7.02 -57.20 -19.34
C ARG A 611 7.17 -58.69 -19.01
N LEU A 612 6.18 -59.50 -19.38
CA LEU A 612 6.12 -60.94 -19.16
C LEU A 612 6.15 -61.69 -20.49
#